data_AF-A0A937Z7F5-F1
#
_entry.id   AF-A0A937Z7F5-F1
#
_cell.length_a   1.000
_cell.length_b   1.000
_cell.length_c   1.000
_cell.angle_alpha   90.00
_cell.angle_beta   90.00
_cell.angle_gamma   90.00
#
_symmetry.space_group_name_H-M   'P 1'
#
loop_
_entity.id
_entity.type
_entity.pdbx_description
1 polymer ?
#
loop_
_entity_poly.entity_id
_entity_poly.type
_entity_poly.pdbx_seq_one_letter_code
_entity_poly.pdbx_strand_id
1 'polypeptide(L)'
;MRRLIPLALLIPGALWADLIENGSFEVGGPRSAAGFSTHHFEGTYEYRVATDDPHSGRRCLAISAPKAGWARWYTTDLFLLKGATYRLRCWVRSEGDEPAGDVWLTGCGAQLGLSFGLEPSWKELSGEFTPNETGHGGLYLQCLGAGAVYFDDVALEMIAPPPSGTGEPIPTDGEPLAAIVIPAQPAAHHLYLATEAQRLLYEMTGKRALIRPDGGQPAGRALYLGLTPPGKDFVRDLRRLADEGVLVDIAADAVTCQARSARGLTYAVHELFRTLGCRWYMPGPRGTVIPQVPALTLPRMRLVHNPSFALRGGTIFQVEARAPDFRLEHVDSETYIVWAVANHMNRLKASYPDSWTYGSMRGGSWEEYAGHTYSFLVPAEQYWETHPEYFPLVRGARTHLHSSGRPAELCVSNPDVRRIMAEGALDYFAGHPDGMRFCVNADDEPSYWCECEACRALDTVE
;
A
#
# COMPACT_ATOMS: atom_id res chain seq x y z
N MET A 1 -51.72 14.47 12.96
CA MET A 1 -51.23 13.77 14.17
C MET A 1 -51.43 12.27 14.02
N ARG A 2 -50.34 11.52 13.78
CA ARG A 2 -50.03 10.19 14.36
C ARG A 2 -48.73 9.67 13.74
N ARG A 3 -47.66 9.86 14.54
CA ARG A 3 -46.42 9.08 14.67
C ARG A 3 -45.59 8.81 13.40
N LEU A 4 -44.66 9.73 13.15
CA LEU A 4 -43.36 9.41 12.59
C LEU A 4 -42.65 8.46 13.57
N ILE A 5 -42.29 7.27 13.10
CA ILE A 5 -41.28 6.43 13.73
C ILE A 5 -39.93 7.00 13.26
N PRO A 6 -39.07 7.53 14.14
CA PRO A 6 -37.73 7.92 13.72
C PRO A 6 -36.98 6.64 13.34
N LEU A 7 -36.36 6.65 12.16
CA LEU A 7 -35.46 5.61 11.69
C LEU A 7 -34.14 5.70 12.48
N ALA A 8 -34.22 5.43 13.78
CA ALA A 8 -33.08 5.12 14.63
C ALA A 8 -32.89 3.60 14.57
N LEU A 9 -32.04 3.15 13.65
CA LEU A 9 -31.26 1.92 13.74
C LEU A 9 -30.14 1.99 12.68
N LEU A 10 -29.42 3.12 12.65
CA LEU A 10 -27.98 3.07 12.41
C LEU A 10 -27.41 2.57 13.74
N ILE A 11 -26.82 1.39 13.73
CA ILE A 11 -26.28 0.71 14.91
C ILE A 11 -25.36 1.68 15.66
N PRO A 12 -25.68 2.11 16.90
CA PRO A 12 -24.70 2.71 17.77
C PRO A 12 -23.73 1.61 18.16
N GLY A 13 -22.46 1.73 17.78
CA GLY A 13 -21.41 0.79 18.20
C GLY A 13 -20.93 -0.21 17.15
N ALA A 14 -21.22 -0.03 15.86
CA ALA A 14 -20.34 -0.62 14.85
C ALA A 14 -19.02 0.15 14.88
N LEU A 15 -18.01 -0.41 15.56
CA LEU A 15 -16.62 0.03 15.42
C LEU A 15 -16.28 -0.15 13.94
N TRP A 16 -16.16 0.96 13.22
CA TRP A 16 -15.56 0.93 11.89
C TRP A 16 -14.12 0.47 12.05
N ALA A 17 -13.69 -0.46 11.21
CA ALA A 17 -12.34 -1.02 11.30
C ALA A 17 -11.30 0.11 11.23
N ASP A 18 -10.24 -0.03 12.02
CA ASP A 18 -9.07 0.83 11.96
C ASP A 18 -8.49 0.77 10.53
N LEU A 19 -8.19 1.93 9.95
CA LEU A 19 -7.54 2.03 8.65
C LEU A 19 -6.04 1.70 8.75
N ILE A 20 -5.46 1.70 9.96
CA ILE A 20 -4.06 1.33 10.20
C ILE A 20 -3.99 -0.15 10.60
N GLU A 21 -3.55 -1.01 9.68
CA GLU A 21 -3.54 -2.47 9.91
C GLU A 21 -2.44 -2.95 10.89
N ASN A 22 -1.32 -2.23 10.98
CA ASN A 22 -0.17 -2.56 11.85
C ASN A 22 0.19 -1.40 12.78
N GLY A 23 -0.83 -0.78 13.40
CA GLY A 23 -0.69 0.41 14.23
C GLY A 23 0.10 0.20 15.53
N SER A 24 0.16 -1.03 16.02
CA SER A 24 0.97 -1.45 17.17
C SER A 24 2.37 -1.95 16.78
N PHE A 25 2.70 -1.98 15.48
CA PHE A 25 4.03 -2.31 14.96
C PHE A 25 4.55 -3.70 15.32
N GLU A 26 3.63 -4.63 15.59
CA GLU A 26 3.95 -5.99 16.02
C GLU A 26 4.57 -6.84 14.91
N VAL A 27 4.23 -6.53 13.66
CA VAL A 27 4.76 -7.19 12.46
C VAL A 27 5.88 -6.35 11.88
N GLY A 28 7.10 -6.90 11.84
CA GLY A 28 8.28 -6.15 11.43
C GLY A 28 9.61 -6.77 11.89
N GLY A 29 10.73 -6.30 11.36
CA GLY A 29 12.09 -6.54 11.89
C GLY A 29 12.58 -5.42 12.83
N PRO A 30 13.82 -5.48 13.34
CA PRO A 30 14.39 -4.45 14.21
C PRO A 30 14.47 -3.06 13.55
N ARG A 31 14.45 -2.97 12.21
CA ARG A 31 14.51 -1.69 11.47
C ARG A 31 13.40 -1.55 10.44
N SER A 32 12.39 -2.42 10.47
CA SER A 32 11.30 -2.46 9.50
C SER A 32 9.96 -2.74 10.20
N ALA A 33 8.88 -2.13 9.73
CA ALA A 33 7.53 -2.38 10.24
C ALA A 33 6.56 -2.50 9.07
N ALA A 34 5.79 -3.59 9.04
CA ALA A 34 4.88 -3.88 7.92
C ALA A 34 3.88 -2.74 7.72
N GLY A 35 3.65 -2.33 6.47
CA GLY A 35 2.74 -1.24 6.11
C GLY A 35 3.28 0.18 6.35
N PHE A 36 4.51 0.32 6.83
CA PHE A 36 5.19 1.60 7.04
C PHE A 36 6.53 1.64 6.29
N SER A 37 6.80 2.76 5.63
CA SER A 37 8.06 3.04 4.94
C SER A 37 8.80 4.19 5.63
N THR A 38 10.09 4.35 5.34
CA THR A 38 10.94 5.41 5.91
C THR A 38 11.42 6.39 4.85
N HIS A 39 11.55 7.68 5.20
CA HIS A 39 12.12 8.71 4.32
C HIS A 39 12.70 9.87 5.15
N HIS A 40 13.75 10.52 4.67
CA HIS A 40 14.35 11.75 5.23
C HIS A 40 14.92 12.65 4.13
N PHE A 41 15.05 13.97 4.39
CA PHE A 41 15.45 14.96 3.37
C PHE A 41 16.96 15.20 3.28
N GLU A 42 17.74 14.99 4.36
CA GLU A 42 19.22 14.98 4.38
C GLU A 42 19.70 14.76 5.84
N GLY A 43 20.82 14.04 6.05
CA GLY A 43 21.41 13.80 7.37
C GLY A 43 21.38 12.34 7.84
N THR A 44 22.04 12.04 8.95
CA THR A 44 22.10 10.68 9.51
C THR A 44 20.97 10.46 10.52
N TYR A 45 20.14 9.46 10.26
CA TYR A 45 19.03 9.07 11.12
C TYR A 45 19.10 7.59 11.43
N GLU A 46 18.67 7.24 12.64
CA GLU A 46 18.52 5.86 13.03
C GLU A 46 17.04 5.51 13.17
N TYR A 47 16.57 4.63 12.30
CA TYR A 47 15.23 4.05 12.35
C TYR A 47 15.29 2.73 13.10
N ARG A 48 14.49 2.59 14.16
CA ARG A 48 14.39 1.35 14.92
C ARG A 48 12.94 1.02 15.21
N VAL A 49 12.66 -0.27 15.35
CA VAL A 49 11.48 -0.75 16.07
C VAL A 49 11.95 -1.15 17.47
N ALA A 50 11.73 -0.25 18.42
CA ALA A 50 12.16 -0.38 19.79
C ALA A 50 11.32 -1.43 20.54
N THR A 51 11.97 -2.13 21.47
CA THR A 51 11.34 -3.14 22.36
C THR A 51 11.56 -2.80 23.84
N ASP A 52 12.33 -1.76 24.09
CA ASP A 52 12.63 -1.15 25.37
C ASP A 52 11.63 -0.03 25.64
N ASP A 53 10.72 -0.28 26.58
CA ASP A 53 9.68 0.67 27.03
C ASP A 53 8.59 1.08 25.99
N PRO A 54 8.01 0.15 25.21
CA PRO A 54 6.84 0.43 24.36
C PRO A 54 5.57 0.64 25.21
N HIS A 55 4.66 1.52 24.77
CA HIS A 55 3.39 1.78 25.44
C HIS A 55 2.48 0.53 25.42
N SER A 56 2.39 -0.12 24.27
CA SER A 56 1.61 -1.34 24.04
C SER A 56 2.24 -2.58 24.71
N GLY A 57 3.46 -2.43 25.25
CA GLY A 57 4.19 -3.45 26.01
C GLY A 57 5.03 -4.40 25.17
N ARG A 58 5.07 -4.26 23.84
CA ARG A 58 5.87 -5.14 22.97
C ARG A 58 6.78 -4.41 21.99
N ARG A 59 6.25 -3.49 21.17
CA ARG A 59 7.03 -2.79 20.14
C ARG A 59 6.54 -1.36 19.94
N CYS A 60 7.44 -0.46 19.55
CA CYS A 60 7.09 0.89 19.10
C CYS A 60 8.09 1.39 18.03
N LEU A 61 7.68 2.34 17.19
CA LEU A 61 8.59 2.94 16.21
C LEU A 61 9.42 4.04 16.87
N ALA A 62 10.70 4.09 16.53
CA ALA A 62 11.62 5.12 16.98
C ALA A 62 12.37 5.75 15.80
N ILE A 63 12.62 7.05 15.92
CA ILE A 63 13.57 7.77 15.07
C ILE A 63 14.51 8.53 16.00
N SER A 64 15.82 8.28 15.87
CA SER A 64 16.85 9.05 16.57
C SER A 64 17.64 9.91 15.58
N ALA A 65 17.82 11.18 15.91
CA ALA A 65 18.53 12.16 15.11
C ALA A 65 19.57 12.90 15.96
N PRO A 66 20.85 12.97 15.55
CA PRO A 66 21.89 13.71 16.27
C PRO A 66 21.76 15.23 16.10
N LYS A 67 20.99 15.69 15.10
CA LYS A 67 20.73 17.10 14.80
C LYS A 67 19.30 17.25 14.30
N ALA A 68 18.74 18.44 14.46
CA ALA A 68 17.45 18.78 13.89
C ALA A 68 17.45 18.62 12.36
N GLY A 69 16.33 18.16 11.82
CA GLY A 69 16.13 17.91 10.40
C GLY A 69 14.79 17.24 10.18
N TRP A 70 14.60 16.49 9.10
CA TRP A 70 13.30 15.89 8.80
C TRP A 70 13.45 14.43 8.40
N ALA A 71 12.97 13.53 9.26
CA ALA A 71 12.89 12.10 9.05
C ALA A 71 11.52 11.57 9.50
N ARG A 72 11.01 10.53 8.83
CA ARG A 72 9.69 9.98 9.14
C ARG A 72 9.54 8.51 8.82
N TRP A 73 8.68 7.87 9.62
CA TRP A 73 7.93 6.69 9.21
C TRP A 73 6.63 7.15 8.55
N TYR A 74 6.16 6.47 7.52
CA TYR A 74 4.94 6.88 6.83
C TYR A 74 4.17 5.73 6.20
N THR A 75 2.87 5.93 6.04
CA THR A 75 1.99 5.12 5.20
C THR A 75 1.14 6.04 4.33
N THR A 76 1.02 5.74 3.04
CA THR A 76 0.37 6.63 2.04
C THR A 76 -0.90 6.02 1.42
N ASP A 77 -1.31 4.83 1.87
CA ASP A 77 -2.50 4.17 1.36
C ASP A 77 -3.67 4.26 2.33
N LEU A 78 -4.08 5.49 2.65
CA LEU A 78 -5.29 5.75 3.45
C LEU A 78 -6.38 6.31 2.52
N PHE A 79 -7.48 5.58 2.32
CA PHE A 79 -8.57 6.02 1.44
C PHE A 79 -9.60 6.73 2.27
N LEU A 80 -9.71 8.02 2.03
CA LEU A 80 -10.44 8.93 2.87
C LEU A 80 -11.66 9.37 2.07
N LEU A 81 -12.84 9.06 2.58
CA LEU A 81 -14.12 9.45 2.00
C LEU A 81 -14.43 10.92 2.32
N LYS A 82 -14.75 11.71 1.30
CA LYS A 82 -15.25 13.09 1.43
C LYS A 82 -16.38 13.18 2.44
N GLY A 83 -16.23 14.08 3.42
CA GLY A 83 -17.27 14.38 4.40
C GLY A 83 -17.48 13.30 5.47
N ALA A 84 -16.75 12.19 5.44
CA ALA A 84 -16.65 11.29 6.58
C ALA A 84 -15.74 11.91 7.65
N THR A 85 -15.99 11.63 8.92
CA THR A 85 -15.14 12.09 10.02
C THR A 85 -14.33 10.91 10.54
N TYR A 86 -13.02 11.11 10.61
CA TYR A 86 -12.04 10.17 11.13
C TYR A 86 -11.45 10.67 12.44
N ARG A 87 -11.07 9.77 13.33
CA ARG A 87 -10.30 10.07 14.53
C ARG A 87 -8.93 9.40 14.42
N LEU A 88 -7.89 10.22 14.44
CA LEU A 88 -6.51 9.78 14.55
C LEU A 88 -6.13 9.74 16.03
N ARG A 89 -5.53 8.64 16.48
CA ARG A 89 -4.90 8.49 17.80
C ARG A 89 -3.48 7.97 17.62
N CYS A 90 -2.55 8.43 18.44
CA CYS A 90 -1.17 7.96 18.47
C CYS A 90 -0.56 8.24 19.85
N TRP A 91 0.09 7.25 20.44
CA TRP A 91 0.89 7.44 21.64
C TRP A 91 2.29 7.89 21.25
N VAL A 92 2.79 8.94 21.90
CA VAL A 92 4.11 9.51 21.63
C VAL A 92 4.94 9.61 22.90
N ARG A 93 6.26 9.48 22.73
CA ARG A 93 7.28 9.74 23.75
C ARG A 93 8.49 10.38 23.07
N SER A 94 9.27 11.17 23.79
CA SER A 94 10.52 11.73 23.28
C SER A 94 11.54 11.99 24.37
N GLU A 95 12.82 11.98 23.97
CA GLU A 95 13.96 12.19 24.84
C GLU A 95 15.13 12.84 24.08
N GLY A 96 16.08 13.39 24.83
CA GLY A 96 17.23 14.12 24.28
C GLY A 96 17.15 15.62 24.53
N ASP A 97 18.10 16.36 23.94
CA ASP A 97 18.31 17.78 24.25
C ASP A 97 17.21 18.68 23.68
N GLU A 98 16.81 18.46 22.41
CA GLU A 98 15.82 19.28 21.71
C GLU A 98 14.90 18.44 20.80
N PRO A 99 14.21 17.41 21.33
CA PRO A 99 13.36 16.56 20.51
C PRO A 99 12.13 17.35 20.06
N ALA A 100 11.75 17.16 18.80
CA ALA A 100 10.52 17.65 18.24
C ALA A 100 9.95 16.58 17.32
N GLY A 101 8.66 16.32 17.44
CA GLY A 101 7.96 15.35 16.60
C GLY A 101 6.60 15.85 16.14
N ASP A 102 6.10 15.22 15.09
CA ASP A 102 4.80 15.56 14.50
C ASP A 102 4.11 14.31 13.96
N VAL A 103 2.83 14.14 14.28
CA VAL A 103 1.96 13.14 13.66
C VAL A 103 1.07 13.87 12.65
N TRP A 104 1.36 13.68 11.37
CA TRP A 104 0.77 14.45 10.29
C TRP A 104 -0.06 13.56 9.35
N LEU A 105 -1.36 13.81 9.29
CA LEU A 105 -2.29 13.21 8.32
C LEU A 105 -2.64 14.26 7.27
N THR A 106 -2.44 13.94 5.99
CA THR A 106 -2.69 14.86 4.89
C THR A 106 -3.19 14.16 3.63
N GLY A 107 -3.95 14.87 2.81
CA GLY A 107 -4.50 14.38 1.56
C GLY A 107 -5.97 14.76 1.40
N CYS A 108 -6.53 14.55 0.20
CA CYS A 108 -7.95 14.77 -0.06
C CYS A 108 -8.45 16.19 0.31
N GLY A 109 -7.60 17.20 0.09
CA GLY A 109 -7.91 18.61 0.35
C GLY A 109 -7.99 19.00 1.84
N ALA A 110 -7.53 18.15 2.76
CA ALA A 110 -7.50 18.42 4.20
C ALA A 110 -6.16 18.00 4.83
N GLN A 111 -5.89 18.49 6.04
CA GLN A 111 -4.73 18.07 6.84
C GLN A 111 -5.02 18.15 8.35
N LEU A 112 -4.35 17.32 9.13
CA LEU A 112 -4.32 17.32 10.59
C LEU A 112 -2.86 17.10 11.03
N GLY A 113 -2.33 18.02 11.84
CA GLY A 113 -1.01 17.89 12.46
C GLY A 113 -1.14 17.86 13.98
N LEU A 114 -0.47 16.91 14.62
CA LEU A 114 -0.41 16.76 16.07
C LEU A 114 1.06 16.80 16.49
N SER A 115 1.57 18.00 16.75
CA SER A 115 2.97 18.24 17.07
C SER A 115 3.25 18.14 18.58
N PHE A 116 4.46 17.70 18.93
CA PHE A 116 4.93 17.58 20.31
C PHE A 116 6.43 17.90 20.42
N GLY A 117 6.86 18.32 21.61
CA GLY A 117 8.26 18.62 21.94
C GLY A 117 8.87 17.51 22.78
N LEU A 118 9.45 17.87 23.93
CA LEU A 118 9.94 16.93 24.94
C LEU A 118 8.77 16.33 25.75
N GLU A 119 8.58 15.02 25.65
CA GLU A 119 7.54 14.24 26.32
C GLU A 119 8.19 12.97 26.92
N PRO A 120 8.77 13.06 28.13
CA PRO A 120 9.58 11.97 28.70
C PRO A 120 8.77 10.74 29.13
N SER A 121 7.44 10.85 29.15
CA SER A 121 6.49 9.77 29.42
C SER A 121 5.50 9.65 28.26
N TRP A 122 5.01 8.44 28.00
CA TRP A 122 3.99 8.18 26.99
C TRP A 122 2.76 9.07 27.15
N LYS A 123 2.37 9.71 26.06
CA LYS A 123 1.22 10.63 25.98
C LYS A 123 0.42 10.34 24.71
N GLU A 124 -0.89 10.20 24.84
CA GLU A 124 -1.78 10.08 23.69
C GLU A 124 -2.00 11.45 23.03
N LEU A 125 -1.77 11.52 21.72
CA LEU A 125 -2.24 12.58 20.86
C LEU A 125 -3.48 12.09 20.10
N SER A 126 -4.51 12.92 20.01
CA SER A 126 -5.73 12.60 19.28
C SER A 126 -6.28 13.82 18.56
N GLY A 127 -6.85 13.62 17.37
CA GLY A 127 -7.50 14.67 16.61
C GLY A 127 -8.53 14.12 15.62
N GLU A 128 -9.48 14.97 15.22
CA GLU A 128 -10.49 14.62 14.22
C GLU A 128 -10.13 15.24 12.86
N PHE A 129 -10.42 14.48 11.81
CA PHE A 129 -10.07 14.81 10.43
C PHE A 129 -11.26 14.55 9.52
N THR A 130 -11.63 15.53 8.69
CA THR A 130 -12.71 15.40 7.69
C THR A 130 -12.16 15.78 6.31
N PRO A 131 -12.09 14.83 5.35
CA PRO A 131 -11.61 15.09 4.00
C PRO A 131 -12.58 15.96 3.20
N ASN A 132 -12.04 16.83 2.35
CA ASN A 132 -12.83 17.66 1.43
C ASN A 132 -13.11 16.96 0.09
N GLU A 133 -12.32 15.93 -0.23
CA GLU A 133 -12.39 15.11 -1.43
C GLU A 133 -12.35 13.62 -1.05
N THR A 134 -12.76 12.75 -1.98
CA THR A 134 -12.57 11.31 -1.81
C THR A 134 -11.32 10.91 -2.56
N GLY A 135 -10.38 10.24 -1.90
CA GLY A 135 -9.12 9.85 -2.52
C GLY A 135 -8.13 9.29 -1.52
N HIS A 136 -6.85 9.35 -1.87
CA HIS A 136 -5.75 8.86 -1.02
C HIS A 136 -5.17 10.00 -0.17
N GLY A 137 -4.82 9.66 1.07
CA GLY A 137 -4.03 10.47 1.97
C GLY A 137 -2.92 9.64 2.61
N GLY A 138 -2.00 10.33 3.26
CA GLY A 138 -0.89 9.71 3.97
C GLY A 138 -0.80 10.18 5.42
N LEU A 139 -0.36 9.25 6.27
CA LEU A 139 0.00 9.49 7.65
C LEU A 139 1.53 9.42 7.79
N TYR A 140 2.09 10.43 8.43
CA TYR A 140 3.53 10.61 8.61
C TYR A 140 3.82 10.79 10.09
N LEU A 141 4.72 9.95 10.62
CA LEU A 141 5.21 10.00 12.01
C LEU A 141 6.63 10.57 11.97
N GLN A 142 6.79 11.83 12.36
CA GLN A 142 7.94 12.65 12.00
C GLN A 142 8.83 12.96 13.20
N CYS A 143 10.14 12.92 12.97
CA CYS A 143 11.16 13.52 13.82
C CYS A 143 11.65 14.81 13.14
N LEU A 144 11.54 15.91 13.87
CA LEU A 144 11.89 17.27 13.44
C LEU A 144 13.09 17.86 14.19
N GLY A 145 13.36 17.35 15.41
CA GLY A 145 14.37 17.89 16.33
C GLY A 145 15.60 17.01 16.50
N ALA A 146 16.51 17.44 17.39
CA ALA A 146 17.66 16.65 17.81
C ALA A 146 17.29 15.81 19.04
N GLY A 147 17.41 14.49 18.96
CA GLY A 147 16.97 13.56 20.00
C GLY A 147 16.26 12.34 19.41
N ALA A 148 15.55 11.61 20.27
CA ALA A 148 14.75 10.47 19.87
C ALA A 148 13.26 10.74 20.07
N VAL A 149 12.45 10.36 19.09
CA VAL A 149 10.99 10.38 19.16
C VAL A 149 10.46 8.97 18.93
N TYR A 150 9.40 8.62 19.64
CA TYR A 150 8.80 7.31 19.66
C TYR A 150 7.29 7.41 19.38
N PHE A 151 6.77 6.43 18.66
CA PHE A 151 5.36 6.33 18.27
C PHE A 151 4.83 4.92 18.54
N ASP A 152 3.66 4.81 19.14
CA ASP A 152 3.00 3.54 19.45
C ASP A 152 1.47 3.67 19.29
N ASP A 153 0.78 2.53 19.16
CA ASP A 153 -0.68 2.39 19.09
C ASP A 153 -1.35 3.41 18.16
N VAL A 154 -0.88 3.46 16.91
CA VAL A 154 -1.38 4.40 15.89
C VAL A 154 -2.67 3.87 15.28
N ALA A 155 -3.75 4.64 15.39
CA ALA A 155 -5.07 4.25 14.91
C ALA A 155 -5.73 5.38 14.12
N LEU A 156 -6.38 5.04 13.00
CA LEU A 156 -7.21 5.96 12.23
C LEU A 156 -8.59 5.32 12.01
N GLU A 157 -9.55 5.72 12.83
CA GLU A 157 -10.90 5.13 12.81
C GLU A 157 -11.88 6.08 12.14
N MET A 158 -12.74 5.57 11.25
CA MET A 158 -13.92 6.33 10.83
C MET A 158 -14.91 6.39 12.00
N ILE A 159 -15.21 7.58 12.50
CA ILE A 159 -16.13 7.76 13.63
C ILE A 159 -17.51 8.25 13.18
N ALA A 160 -17.60 8.82 11.97
CA ALA A 160 -18.85 9.13 11.30
C ALA A 160 -18.72 8.89 9.80
N PRO A 161 -19.64 8.12 9.17
CA PRO A 161 -19.66 7.95 7.72
C PRO A 161 -19.94 9.28 7.02
N PRO A 162 -19.65 9.38 5.71
CA PRO A 162 -20.01 10.58 4.98
C PRO A 162 -21.53 10.80 5.05
N PRO A 163 -22.02 12.04 5.20
CA PRO A 163 -23.44 12.32 5.23
C PRO A 163 -24.07 11.73 3.97
N SER A 164 -25.09 10.88 4.15
CA SER A 164 -25.79 10.24 3.06
C SER A 164 -26.25 11.33 2.08
N GLY A 165 -25.60 11.41 0.93
CA GLY A 165 -25.98 12.34 -0.11
C GLY A 165 -27.46 12.15 -0.41
N THR A 166 -28.24 13.20 -0.22
CA THR A 166 -29.65 13.29 -0.59
C THR A 166 -29.76 13.28 -2.11
N GLY A 167 -29.57 12.11 -2.72
CA GLY A 167 -29.99 11.83 -4.08
C GLY A 167 -31.20 10.92 -4.00
N GLU A 168 -32.38 11.39 -4.39
CA GLU A 168 -33.53 10.52 -4.57
C GLU A 168 -33.20 9.44 -5.62
N PRO A 169 -33.52 8.16 -5.36
CA PRO A 169 -33.50 7.14 -6.41
C PRO A 169 -34.53 7.49 -7.48
N ILE A 170 -34.10 7.67 -8.72
CA ILE A 170 -34.99 7.79 -9.88
C ILE A 170 -35.28 6.36 -10.37
N PRO A 171 -36.55 5.95 -10.54
CA PRO A 171 -36.88 4.68 -11.19
C PRO A 171 -36.47 4.74 -12.67
N THR A 172 -35.86 3.69 -13.22
CA THR A 172 -35.68 3.64 -14.68
C THR A 172 -35.87 2.25 -15.24
N ASP A 173 -36.88 2.15 -16.09
CA ASP A 173 -37.36 0.99 -16.85
C ASP A 173 -36.33 0.49 -17.87
N GLY A 174 -35.19 -0.03 -17.40
CA GLY A 174 -34.07 -0.47 -18.24
C GLY A 174 -32.71 -0.75 -17.54
N GLU A 175 -32.65 -1.49 -16.43
CA GLU A 175 -32.44 -0.97 -15.06
C GLU A 175 -30.92 -0.94 -14.71
N PRO A 176 -30.38 0.12 -14.07
CA PRO A 176 -29.07 0.07 -13.42
C PRO A 176 -29.06 -0.94 -12.25
N LEU A 177 -27.87 -1.30 -11.76
CA LEU A 177 -27.79 -2.01 -10.48
C LEU A 177 -28.43 -1.15 -9.39
N ALA A 178 -29.45 -1.69 -8.72
CA ALA A 178 -30.21 -0.99 -7.68
C ALA A 178 -29.35 -0.59 -6.49
N ALA A 179 -28.32 -1.40 -6.20
CA ALA A 179 -27.36 -1.14 -5.15
C ALA A 179 -26.03 -1.84 -5.42
N ILE A 180 -24.99 -1.36 -4.74
CA ILE A 180 -23.76 -2.07 -4.46
C ILE A 180 -23.79 -2.45 -2.98
N VAL A 181 -23.84 -3.75 -2.71
CA VAL A 181 -23.92 -4.32 -1.37
C VAL A 181 -22.53 -4.77 -0.93
N ILE A 182 -22.10 -4.31 0.23
CA ILE A 182 -20.86 -4.68 0.91
C ILE A 182 -21.16 -5.33 2.27
N PRO A 183 -20.19 -6.01 2.92
CA PRO A 183 -20.43 -6.60 4.25
C PRO A 183 -20.93 -5.57 5.26
N ALA A 184 -21.72 -6.02 6.24
CA ALA A 184 -22.25 -5.16 7.30
C ALA A 184 -21.15 -4.48 8.13
N GLN A 185 -19.99 -5.13 8.25
CA GLN A 185 -18.77 -4.59 8.83
C GLN A 185 -17.69 -4.56 7.73
N PRO A 186 -17.65 -3.50 6.90
CA PRO A 186 -16.74 -3.45 5.77
C PRO A 186 -15.32 -3.09 6.23
N ALA A 187 -14.33 -3.84 5.75
CA ALA A 187 -12.93 -3.39 5.74
C ALA A 187 -12.70 -2.31 4.67
N ALA A 188 -11.60 -1.56 4.76
CA ALA A 188 -11.30 -0.41 3.89
C ALA A 188 -11.34 -0.76 2.39
N HIS A 189 -10.83 -1.93 1.98
CA HIS A 189 -10.89 -2.40 0.59
C HIS A 189 -12.33 -2.57 0.06
N HIS A 190 -13.31 -2.94 0.90
CA HIS A 190 -14.71 -3.03 0.47
C HIS A 190 -15.28 -1.66 0.10
N LEU A 191 -14.96 -0.63 0.89
CA LEU A 191 -15.41 0.74 0.65
C LEU A 191 -14.75 1.32 -0.60
N TYR A 192 -13.45 1.11 -0.76
CA TYR A 192 -12.71 1.49 -1.96
C TYR A 192 -13.33 0.87 -3.21
N LEU A 193 -13.50 -0.46 -3.22
CA LEU A 193 -14.04 -1.17 -4.39
C LEU A 193 -15.49 -0.84 -4.68
N ALA A 194 -16.33 -0.60 -3.67
CA ALA A 194 -17.70 -0.15 -3.88
C ALA A 194 -17.74 1.25 -4.51
N THR A 195 -16.85 2.14 -4.07
CA THR A 195 -16.74 3.51 -4.61
C THR A 195 -16.22 3.48 -6.05
N GLU A 196 -15.20 2.67 -6.32
CA GLU A 196 -14.66 2.51 -7.67
C GLU A 196 -15.68 1.87 -8.63
N ALA A 197 -16.40 0.84 -8.18
CA ALA A 197 -17.48 0.24 -8.95
C ALA A 197 -18.62 1.24 -9.21
N GLN A 198 -18.99 2.06 -8.22
CA GLN A 198 -19.98 3.12 -8.42
C GLN A 198 -19.50 4.16 -9.44
N ARG A 199 -18.23 4.58 -9.37
CA ARG A 199 -17.62 5.53 -10.31
C ARG A 199 -17.67 4.97 -11.73
N LEU A 200 -17.21 3.74 -11.94
CA LEU A 200 -17.22 3.08 -13.25
C LEU A 200 -18.64 2.94 -13.80
N LEU A 201 -19.61 2.53 -12.98
CA LEU A 201 -21.02 2.45 -13.39
C LEU A 201 -21.60 3.82 -13.76
N TYR A 202 -21.28 4.85 -12.99
CA TYR A 202 -21.72 6.22 -13.26
C TYR A 202 -21.11 6.76 -14.54
N GLU A 203 -19.81 6.57 -14.74
CA GLU A 203 -19.15 6.96 -15.98
C GLU A 203 -19.71 6.18 -17.16
N MET A 204 -20.02 4.89 -17.02
CA MET A 204 -20.62 4.12 -18.13
C MET A 204 -22.04 4.56 -18.48
N THR A 205 -22.88 4.86 -17.48
CA THR A 205 -24.34 4.94 -17.68
C THR A 205 -24.98 6.29 -17.33
N GLY A 206 -24.23 7.20 -16.71
CA GLY A 206 -24.74 8.41 -16.10
C GLY A 206 -25.58 8.18 -14.82
N LYS A 207 -25.73 6.94 -14.35
CA LYS A 207 -26.56 6.57 -13.18
C LYS A 207 -25.69 6.08 -12.02
N ARG A 208 -26.00 6.53 -10.80
CA ARG A 208 -25.28 6.12 -9.58
C ARG A 208 -26.04 5.02 -8.85
N ALA A 209 -25.39 3.87 -8.62
CA ALA A 209 -25.91 2.83 -7.75
C ALA A 209 -25.65 3.18 -6.28
N LEU A 210 -26.61 2.97 -5.39
CA LEU A 210 -26.43 3.24 -3.96
C LEU A 210 -25.49 2.21 -3.33
N ILE A 211 -24.45 2.67 -2.63
CA ILE A 211 -23.60 1.79 -1.80
C ILE A 211 -24.30 1.59 -0.46
N ARG A 212 -24.46 0.34 -0.02
CA ARG A 212 -25.08 0.02 1.27
C ARG A 212 -24.45 -1.22 1.93
N PRO A 213 -24.39 -1.25 3.27
CA PRO A 213 -24.05 -2.47 3.99
C PRO A 213 -25.12 -3.55 3.82
N ASP A 214 -24.71 -4.80 3.98
CA ASP A 214 -25.61 -5.95 4.03
C ASP A 214 -26.57 -5.81 5.23
N GLY A 215 -27.83 -6.13 4.97
CA GLY A 215 -28.94 -5.88 5.87
C GLY A 215 -30.28 -6.19 5.21
N GLY A 216 -30.28 -7.08 4.22
CA GLY A 216 -31.45 -7.49 3.45
C GLY A 216 -31.35 -7.19 1.96
N GLN A 217 -32.05 -8.02 1.18
CA GLN A 217 -32.01 -7.97 -0.28
C GLN A 217 -32.55 -6.63 -0.81
N PRO A 218 -31.79 -5.89 -1.65
CA PRO A 218 -32.29 -4.70 -2.32
C PRO A 218 -33.47 -5.02 -3.23
N ALA A 219 -34.37 -4.04 -3.41
CA ALA A 219 -35.39 -4.12 -4.46
C ALA A 219 -34.70 -3.94 -5.82
N GLY A 220 -34.65 -5.01 -6.62
CA GLY A 220 -33.97 -5.04 -7.92
C GLY A 220 -32.61 -5.75 -7.88
N ARG A 221 -31.92 -5.79 -9.03
CA ARG A 221 -30.62 -6.47 -9.17
C ARG A 221 -29.53 -5.62 -8.50
N ALA A 222 -28.72 -6.24 -7.64
CA ALA A 222 -27.61 -5.56 -6.97
C ALA A 222 -26.26 -6.22 -7.26
N LEU A 223 -25.18 -5.46 -7.11
CA LEU A 223 -23.80 -5.93 -7.14
C LEU A 223 -23.33 -6.23 -5.72
N TYR A 224 -22.95 -7.46 -5.44
CA TYR A 224 -22.47 -7.93 -4.15
C TYR A 224 -20.95 -8.05 -4.20
N LEU A 225 -20.25 -7.38 -3.30
CA LEU A 225 -18.78 -7.35 -3.23
C LEU A 225 -18.29 -8.06 -1.97
N GLY A 226 -17.64 -9.22 -2.12
CA GLY A 226 -17.08 -9.97 -1.00
C GLY A 226 -18.11 -10.71 -0.15
N LEU A 227 -19.37 -10.80 -0.59
CA LEU A 227 -20.41 -11.57 0.10
C LEU A 227 -21.28 -12.37 -0.88
N THR A 228 -21.97 -13.37 -0.32
CA THR A 228 -22.89 -14.22 -1.07
C THR A 228 -24.31 -13.66 -0.98
N PRO A 229 -24.95 -13.27 -2.11
CA PRO A 229 -26.34 -12.85 -2.11
C PRO A 229 -27.31 -13.95 -1.63
N PRO A 230 -28.49 -13.57 -1.09
CA PRO A 230 -29.49 -14.53 -0.65
C PRO A 230 -29.87 -15.55 -1.73
N GLY A 231 -29.95 -16.83 -1.35
CA GLY A 231 -30.34 -17.92 -2.26
C GLY A 231 -29.25 -18.37 -3.25
N LYS A 232 -28.03 -17.82 -3.18
CA LYS A 232 -26.87 -18.33 -3.92
C LYS A 232 -25.95 -19.17 -3.01
N ASP A 233 -25.20 -20.06 -3.64
CA ASP A 233 -24.14 -20.85 -3.00
C ASP A 233 -22.90 -20.84 -3.91
N PHE A 234 -21.78 -20.36 -3.36
CA PHE A 234 -20.48 -20.32 -4.01
C PHE A 234 -19.40 -21.10 -3.24
N VAL A 235 -19.77 -21.87 -2.21
CA VAL A 235 -18.81 -22.54 -1.31
C VAL A 235 -17.83 -23.42 -2.07
N ARG A 236 -18.30 -24.16 -3.09
CA ARG A 236 -17.43 -25.02 -3.91
C ARG A 236 -16.47 -24.23 -4.78
N ASP A 237 -16.90 -23.08 -5.31
CA ASP A 237 -16.09 -22.23 -6.17
C ASP A 237 -15.01 -21.54 -5.33
N LEU A 238 -15.38 -20.94 -4.20
CA LEU A 238 -14.45 -20.28 -3.26
C LEU A 238 -13.39 -21.22 -2.70
N ARG A 239 -13.72 -22.50 -2.46
CA ARG A 239 -12.74 -23.50 -2.00
C ARG A 239 -11.65 -23.80 -3.03
N ARG A 240 -11.90 -23.57 -4.32
CA ARG A 240 -10.94 -23.79 -5.42
C ARG A 240 -10.09 -22.57 -5.73
N LEU A 241 -10.46 -21.41 -5.20
CA LEU A 241 -9.68 -20.19 -5.39
C LEU A 241 -8.38 -20.28 -4.60
N ALA A 242 -7.29 -19.91 -5.27
CA ALA A 242 -6.04 -19.52 -4.65
C ALA A 242 -6.19 -18.12 -4.04
N ASP A 243 -5.12 -17.58 -3.44
CA ASP A 243 -5.14 -16.29 -2.75
C ASP A 243 -5.70 -15.15 -3.61
N GLU A 244 -5.20 -15.00 -4.84
CA GLU A 244 -5.65 -13.99 -5.81
C GLU A 244 -6.68 -14.53 -6.82
N GLY A 245 -7.32 -15.66 -6.50
CA GLY A 245 -8.37 -16.23 -7.33
C GLY A 245 -9.61 -15.34 -7.37
N VAL A 246 -10.30 -15.31 -8.51
CA VAL A 246 -11.47 -14.46 -8.73
C VAL A 246 -12.71 -15.28 -9.02
N LEU A 247 -13.85 -14.80 -8.49
CA LEU A 247 -15.18 -15.24 -8.85
C LEU A 247 -16.01 -14.03 -9.28
N VAL A 248 -16.53 -14.09 -10.50
CA VAL A 248 -17.51 -13.13 -11.04
C VAL A 248 -18.73 -13.91 -11.53
N ASP A 249 -19.89 -13.66 -10.93
CA ASP A 249 -21.16 -14.26 -11.32
C ASP A 249 -22.15 -13.15 -11.69
N ILE A 250 -22.51 -13.06 -12.97
CA ILE A 250 -23.56 -12.17 -13.48
C ILE A 250 -24.81 -13.04 -13.69
N ALA A 251 -25.67 -13.08 -12.68
CA ALA A 251 -26.93 -13.81 -12.70
C ALA A 251 -28.12 -12.92 -13.08
N ALA A 252 -29.32 -13.53 -13.16
CA ALA A 252 -30.55 -12.83 -13.51
C ALA A 252 -31.03 -11.85 -12.42
N ASP A 253 -30.65 -12.11 -11.19
CA ASP A 253 -31.19 -11.52 -9.95
C ASP A 253 -30.09 -10.82 -9.13
N ALA A 254 -28.82 -11.15 -9.35
CA ALA A 254 -27.68 -10.54 -8.69
C ALA A 254 -26.43 -10.54 -9.57
N VAL A 255 -25.53 -9.60 -9.32
CA VAL A 255 -24.14 -9.65 -9.78
C VAL A 255 -23.25 -9.85 -8.55
N THR A 256 -22.28 -10.75 -8.62
CA THR A 256 -21.43 -11.11 -7.47
C THR A 256 -19.97 -11.06 -7.87
N CYS A 257 -19.17 -10.33 -7.11
CA CYS A 257 -17.70 -10.41 -7.14
C CYS A 257 -17.24 -10.96 -5.78
N GLN A 258 -16.53 -12.08 -5.78
CA GLN A 258 -15.95 -12.67 -4.57
C GLN A 258 -14.53 -13.17 -4.82
N ALA A 259 -13.77 -13.27 -3.74
CA ALA A 259 -12.42 -13.81 -3.72
C ALA A 259 -12.06 -14.24 -2.29
N ARG A 260 -10.87 -14.82 -2.12
CA ARG A 260 -10.35 -15.22 -0.80
C ARG A 260 -9.49 -14.15 -0.11
N SER A 261 -9.05 -13.15 -0.88
CA SER A 261 -8.23 -12.04 -0.40
C SER A 261 -8.78 -10.72 -0.91
N ALA A 262 -8.35 -9.62 -0.30
CA ALA A 262 -8.65 -8.28 -0.77
C ALA A 262 -8.15 -8.06 -2.22
N ARG A 263 -6.97 -8.58 -2.57
CA ARG A 263 -6.37 -8.45 -3.92
C ARG A 263 -7.17 -9.18 -4.98
N GLY A 264 -7.58 -10.42 -4.66
CA GLY A 264 -8.48 -11.18 -5.53
C GLY A 264 -9.82 -10.47 -5.70
N LEU A 265 -10.37 -9.83 -4.66
CA LEU A 265 -11.64 -9.11 -4.77
C LEU A 265 -11.49 -7.88 -5.67
N THR A 266 -10.37 -7.15 -5.54
CA THR A 266 -10.02 -6.07 -6.44
C THR A 266 -9.99 -6.52 -7.90
N TYR A 267 -9.35 -7.66 -8.18
CA TYR A 267 -9.32 -8.23 -9.54
C TYR A 267 -10.69 -8.70 -10.01
N ALA A 268 -11.51 -9.29 -9.13
CA ALA A 268 -12.88 -9.69 -9.49
C ALA A 268 -13.75 -8.49 -9.91
N VAL A 269 -13.58 -7.33 -9.25
CA VAL A 269 -14.27 -6.10 -9.64
C VAL A 269 -13.77 -5.60 -11.00
N HIS A 270 -12.45 -5.55 -11.21
CA HIS A 270 -11.90 -5.13 -12.51
C HIS A 270 -12.26 -6.09 -13.65
N GLU A 271 -12.36 -7.40 -13.40
CA GLU A 271 -12.83 -8.42 -14.35
C GLU A 271 -14.30 -8.23 -14.74
N LEU A 272 -15.16 -7.88 -13.77
CA LEU A 272 -16.53 -7.48 -14.06
C LEU A 272 -16.55 -6.30 -15.04
N PHE A 273 -15.84 -5.20 -14.73
CA PHE A 273 -15.85 -4.02 -15.60
C PHE A 273 -15.17 -4.26 -16.96
N ARG A 274 -14.15 -5.13 -17.01
CA ARG A 274 -13.56 -5.60 -18.29
C ARG A 274 -14.58 -6.34 -19.13
N THR A 275 -15.38 -7.21 -18.51
CA THR A 275 -16.49 -7.91 -19.17
C THR A 275 -17.54 -6.93 -19.70
N LEU A 276 -17.77 -5.82 -18.98
CA LEU A 276 -18.69 -4.76 -19.38
C LEU A 276 -18.12 -3.78 -20.42
N GLY A 277 -16.86 -3.95 -20.82
CA GLY A 277 -16.22 -3.22 -21.91
C GLY A 277 -15.17 -2.19 -21.48
N CYS A 278 -14.92 -2.01 -20.18
CA CYS A 278 -13.83 -1.14 -19.72
C CYS A 278 -12.46 -1.72 -20.11
N ARG A 279 -11.50 -0.85 -20.44
CA ARG A 279 -10.12 -1.23 -20.80
C ARG A 279 -9.12 -0.27 -20.17
N TRP A 280 -7.94 -0.78 -19.86
CA TRP A 280 -6.82 -0.02 -19.30
C TRP A 280 -5.54 -0.38 -20.06
N TYR A 281 -5.38 0.19 -21.26
CA TYR A 281 -4.29 -0.16 -22.19
C TYR A 281 -2.93 0.38 -21.79
N MET A 282 -2.90 1.55 -21.17
CA MET A 282 -1.68 2.21 -20.68
C MET A 282 -2.00 3.02 -19.42
N PRO A 283 -0.98 3.38 -18.62
CA PRO A 283 -1.16 4.20 -17.43
C PRO A 283 -1.88 5.52 -17.71
N GLY A 284 -2.77 5.87 -16.80
CA GLY A 284 -3.46 7.16 -16.81
C GLY A 284 -4.70 7.25 -17.72
N PRO A 285 -5.31 8.45 -17.79
CA PRO A 285 -6.63 8.63 -18.40
C PRO A 285 -6.67 8.29 -19.88
N ARG A 286 -5.58 8.53 -20.63
CA ARG A 286 -5.52 8.25 -22.08
C ARG A 286 -5.57 6.75 -22.41
N GLY A 287 -5.06 5.91 -21.51
CA GLY A 287 -5.13 4.47 -21.65
C GLY A 287 -6.39 3.85 -21.11
N THR A 288 -7.21 4.62 -20.40
CA THR A 288 -8.44 4.15 -19.78
C THR A 288 -9.61 4.40 -20.72
N VAL A 289 -10.31 3.34 -21.11
CA VAL A 289 -11.51 3.41 -21.94
C VAL A 289 -12.68 2.91 -21.11
N ILE A 290 -13.64 3.79 -20.86
CA ILE A 290 -14.89 3.48 -20.16
C ILE A 290 -16.04 3.76 -21.14
N PRO A 291 -16.73 2.72 -21.63
CA PRO A 291 -17.74 2.89 -22.66
C PRO A 291 -18.98 3.62 -22.12
N GLN A 292 -19.43 4.65 -22.85
CA GLN A 292 -20.67 5.36 -22.56
C GLN A 292 -21.84 4.59 -23.19
N VAL A 293 -22.77 4.10 -22.38
CA VAL A 293 -23.92 3.30 -22.82
C VAL A 293 -25.22 3.82 -22.21
N PRO A 294 -26.33 3.89 -22.97
CA PRO A 294 -27.61 4.36 -22.45
C PRO A 294 -28.24 3.38 -21.43
N ALA A 295 -27.85 2.10 -21.50
CA ALA A 295 -28.28 1.05 -20.58
C ALA A 295 -27.19 0.00 -20.40
N LEU A 296 -27.08 -0.54 -19.18
CA LEU A 296 -26.08 -1.55 -18.86
C LEU A 296 -26.51 -2.93 -19.38
N THR A 297 -25.74 -3.50 -20.32
CA THR A 297 -25.96 -4.89 -20.76
C THR A 297 -25.15 -5.83 -19.87
N LEU A 298 -25.85 -6.67 -19.12
CA LEU A 298 -25.26 -7.64 -18.20
C LEU A 298 -25.30 -9.05 -18.84
N PRO A 299 -24.21 -9.55 -19.46
CA PRO A 299 -24.20 -10.87 -20.04
C PRO A 299 -24.25 -11.92 -18.93
N ARG A 300 -25.20 -12.85 -19.00
CA ARG A 300 -25.24 -13.96 -18.03
C ARG A 300 -23.94 -14.75 -18.12
N MET A 301 -23.21 -14.82 -17.02
CA MET A 301 -21.88 -15.42 -16.99
C MET A 301 -21.52 -15.85 -15.58
N ARG A 302 -20.75 -16.93 -15.47
CA ARG A 302 -19.98 -17.27 -14.28
C ARG A 302 -18.53 -17.52 -14.68
N LEU A 303 -17.63 -16.75 -14.08
CA LEU A 303 -16.20 -16.83 -14.29
C LEU A 303 -15.53 -17.13 -12.95
N VAL A 304 -14.72 -18.18 -12.93
CA VAL A 304 -13.96 -18.63 -11.76
C VAL A 304 -12.57 -19.03 -12.25
N HIS A 305 -11.53 -18.33 -11.84
CA HIS A 305 -10.17 -18.71 -12.20
C HIS A 305 -9.12 -18.25 -11.18
N ASN A 306 -7.96 -18.87 -11.27
CA ASN A 306 -6.75 -18.51 -10.52
C ASN A 306 -5.71 -17.91 -11.48
N PRO A 307 -4.80 -17.05 -11.00
CA PRO A 307 -3.65 -16.64 -11.80
C PRO A 307 -2.70 -17.83 -12.03
N SER A 308 -2.11 -17.91 -13.21
CA SER A 308 -1.11 -18.96 -13.53
C SER A 308 0.29 -18.63 -13.00
N PHE A 309 0.58 -17.35 -12.78
CA PHE A 309 1.85 -16.87 -12.24
C PHE A 309 1.59 -16.14 -10.93
N ALA A 310 2.32 -16.47 -9.87
CA ALA A 310 2.18 -15.80 -8.57
C ALA A 310 2.61 -14.34 -8.65
N LEU A 311 3.73 -14.04 -9.33
CA LEU A 311 4.26 -12.69 -9.52
C LEU A 311 3.96 -12.20 -10.94
N ARG A 312 3.34 -11.01 -11.07
CA ARG A 312 2.92 -10.42 -12.33
C ARG A 312 3.21 -8.92 -12.35
N GLY A 313 4.12 -8.52 -13.23
CA GLY A 313 4.49 -7.12 -13.48
C GLY A 313 5.97 -7.01 -13.80
N GLY A 314 6.62 -5.91 -13.43
CA GLY A 314 7.99 -5.65 -13.89
C GLY A 314 8.64 -4.38 -13.35
N THR A 315 9.77 -4.04 -13.95
CA THR A 315 10.46 -2.76 -13.73
C THR A 315 10.02 -1.79 -14.82
N ILE A 316 9.58 -0.60 -14.43
CA ILE A 316 9.03 0.42 -15.33
C ILE A 316 9.83 1.71 -15.20
N PHE A 317 10.12 2.33 -16.34
CA PHE A 317 10.66 3.68 -16.34
C PHE A 317 9.48 4.66 -16.25
N GLN A 318 9.48 5.53 -15.24
CA GLN A 318 8.39 6.50 -15.00
C GLN A 318 8.39 7.66 -16.00
N VAL A 319 8.64 7.39 -17.27
CA VAL A 319 8.68 8.37 -18.34
C VAL A 319 7.83 7.89 -19.52
N GLU A 320 7.00 8.77 -20.03
CA GLU A 320 6.22 8.57 -21.26
C GLU A 320 6.68 9.60 -22.30
N ALA A 321 6.89 9.16 -23.55
CA ALA A 321 7.15 10.06 -24.66
C ALA A 321 5.82 10.57 -25.23
N ARG A 322 5.57 11.88 -25.15
CA ARG A 322 4.31 12.48 -25.62
C ARG A 322 4.43 13.02 -27.03
N ALA A 323 3.55 12.56 -27.92
CA ALA A 323 3.39 13.15 -29.25
C ALA A 323 2.83 14.58 -29.17
N PRO A 324 3.17 15.48 -30.12
CA PRO A 324 3.90 15.22 -31.37
C PRO A 324 5.43 15.40 -31.28
N ASP A 325 5.95 15.99 -30.21
CA ASP A 325 7.38 16.33 -30.06
C ASP A 325 8.20 15.25 -29.33
N PHE A 326 7.57 14.16 -28.91
CA PHE A 326 8.15 13.05 -28.14
C PHE A 326 8.81 13.52 -26.85
N ARG A 327 8.31 14.60 -26.25
CA ARG A 327 8.80 15.09 -24.97
C ARG A 327 8.59 14.02 -23.91
N LEU A 328 9.66 13.68 -23.20
CA LEU A 328 9.59 12.78 -22.06
C LEU A 328 8.93 13.50 -20.89
N GLU A 329 7.81 12.97 -20.42
CA GLU A 329 7.10 13.45 -19.25
C GLU A 329 7.11 12.39 -18.17
N HIS A 330 7.35 12.81 -16.93
CA HIS A 330 7.28 11.92 -15.78
C HIS A 330 5.82 11.51 -15.53
N VAL A 331 5.61 10.22 -15.26
CA VAL A 331 4.31 9.67 -14.87
C VAL A 331 4.45 9.13 -13.46
N ASP A 332 3.61 9.64 -12.55
CA ASP A 332 3.67 9.31 -11.14
C ASP A 332 3.37 7.82 -10.88
N SER A 333 3.87 7.30 -9.75
CA SER A 333 3.75 5.88 -9.40
C SER A 333 2.29 5.44 -9.25
N GLU A 334 1.42 6.31 -8.74
CA GLU A 334 0.02 5.99 -8.48
C GLU A 334 -0.73 5.75 -9.79
N THR A 335 -0.48 6.57 -10.81
CA THR A 335 -1.01 6.37 -12.16
C THR A 335 -0.66 4.99 -12.73
N TYR A 336 0.56 4.51 -12.48
CA TYR A 336 0.97 3.15 -12.85
C TYR A 336 0.34 2.07 -11.98
N ILE A 337 0.23 2.27 -10.66
CA ILE A 337 -0.37 1.31 -9.73
C ILE A 337 -1.83 1.07 -10.08
N VAL A 338 -2.63 2.12 -10.32
CA VAL A 338 -4.03 2.00 -10.74
C VAL A 338 -4.15 1.18 -12.02
N TRP A 339 -3.30 1.45 -13.01
CA TRP A 339 -3.25 0.68 -14.25
C TRP A 339 -2.85 -0.79 -14.03
N ALA A 340 -1.87 -1.04 -13.17
CA ALA A 340 -1.36 -2.37 -12.85
C ALA A 340 -2.44 -3.23 -12.19
N VAL A 341 -3.10 -2.68 -11.17
CA VAL A 341 -4.21 -3.31 -10.46
C VAL A 341 -5.34 -3.66 -11.43
N ALA A 342 -5.70 -2.72 -12.31
CA ALA A 342 -6.74 -2.95 -13.32
C ALA A 342 -6.35 -3.99 -14.38
N ASN A 343 -5.06 -4.32 -14.51
CA ASN A 343 -4.55 -5.38 -15.38
C ASN A 343 -4.10 -6.63 -14.61
N HIS A 344 -4.49 -6.75 -13.34
CA HIS A 344 -4.19 -7.88 -12.46
C HIS A 344 -2.69 -8.10 -12.25
N MET A 345 -1.88 -7.07 -12.44
CA MET A 345 -0.49 -7.06 -11.99
C MET A 345 -0.47 -6.81 -10.48
N ASN A 346 0.52 -7.38 -9.81
CA ASN A 346 0.67 -7.34 -8.36
C ASN A 346 2.08 -6.95 -7.93
N ARG A 347 2.97 -6.59 -8.86
CA ARG A 347 4.33 -6.14 -8.55
C ARG A 347 4.82 -5.16 -9.60
N LEU A 348 5.12 -3.93 -9.19
CA LEU A 348 5.82 -2.95 -10.03
C LEU A 348 6.95 -2.31 -9.25
N LYS A 349 7.97 -1.82 -9.96
CA LYS A 349 9.03 -0.96 -9.41
C LYS A 349 9.56 -0.03 -10.47
N ALA A 350 10.08 1.13 -10.09
CA ALA A 350 10.81 2.01 -11.02
C ALA A 350 12.30 2.16 -10.73
N SER A 351 12.73 1.73 -9.54
CA SER A 351 14.13 1.72 -9.12
C SER A 351 14.45 0.39 -8.46
N TYR A 352 15.70 0.27 -8.03
CA TYR A 352 16.15 -0.74 -7.09
C TYR A 352 16.25 -0.12 -5.68
N PRO A 353 16.14 -0.92 -4.63
CA PRO A 353 15.84 -2.35 -4.63
C PRO A 353 14.33 -2.67 -4.49
N ASP A 354 13.54 -1.72 -4.00
CA ASP A 354 12.18 -1.96 -3.54
C ASP A 354 11.13 -1.89 -4.65
N SER A 355 10.15 -2.80 -4.56
CA SER A 355 8.89 -2.66 -5.28
C SER A 355 7.99 -1.60 -4.65
N TRP A 356 7.07 -1.06 -5.45
CA TRP A 356 6.02 -0.19 -4.94
C TRP A 356 4.95 -0.98 -4.20
N THR A 357 4.50 -0.45 -3.08
CA THR A 357 3.30 -0.92 -2.38
C THR A 357 2.07 -0.44 -3.13
N TYR A 358 1.12 -1.32 -3.44
CA TYR A 358 -0.16 -0.92 -4.04
C TYR A 358 -1.19 -0.49 -2.99
N GLY A 359 -0.82 -0.73 -1.73
CA GLY A 359 -1.62 -0.38 -0.58
C GLY A 359 -2.73 -1.40 -0.26
N SER A 360 -3.01 -1.60 1.03
CA SER A 360 -3.87 -2.68 1.52
C SER A 360 -5.31 -2.58 1.02
N MET A 361 -5.80 -1.37 0.69
CA MET A 361 -7.17 -1.18 0.22
C MET A 361 -7.38 -1.67 -1.21
N ARG A 362 -6.31 -1.75 -2.01
CA ARG A 362 -6.32 -2.44 -3.31
C ARG A 362 -6.00 -3.92 -3.18
N GLY A 363 -5.80 -4.39 -1.95
CA GLY A 363 -5.36 -5.73 -1.62
C GLY A 363 -3.83 -5.90 -1.61
N GLY A 364 -3.09 -4.80 -1.60
CA GLY A 364 -1.63 -4.81 -1.57
C GLY A 364 -1.01 -5.27 -2.88
N SER A 365 0.27 -5.59 -2.78
CA SER A 365 1.14 -6.08 -3.85
C SER A 365 2.06 -7.13 -3.28
N TRP A 366 2.62 -7.99 -4.13
CA TRP A 366 3.80 -8.73 -3.72
C TRP A 366 4.97 -7.79 -3.59
N GLU A 367 5.67 -7.90 -2.47
CA GLU A 367 6.83 -7.09 -2.17
C GLU A 367 8.11 -7.82 -2.56
N GLU A 368 9.07 -7.07 -3.08
CA GLU A 368 10.42 -7.57 -3.28
C GLU A 368 11.49 -6.54 -2.94
N TYR A 369 12.64 -7.06 -2.55
CA TYR A 369 13.91 -6.35 -2.48
C TYR A 369 14.85 -6.97 -3.51
N ALA A 370 14.95 -6.38 -4.71
CA ALA A 370 15.66 -7.01 -5.81
C ALA A 370 16.23 -6.00 -6.81
N GLY A 371 17.28 -6.41 -7.52
CA GLY A 371 18.02 -5.52 -8.42
C GLY A 371 19.50 -5.69 -8.22
N HIS A 372 20.24 -4.58 -8.26
CA HIS A 372 21.61 -4.42 -7.79
C HIS A 372 21.54 -4.08 -6.31
N THR A 373 21.86 -5.01 -5.41
CA THR A 373 21.53 -4.88 -3.98
C THR A 373 22.74 -4.74 -3.06
N TYR A 374 23.94 -5.00 -3.55
CA TYR A 374 25.17 -4.91 -2.76
C TYR A 374 25.37 -3.51 -2.15
N SER A 375 25.37 -2.48 -2.98
CA SER A 375 25.53 -1.09 -2.53
C SER A 375 24.41 -0.59 -1.61
N PHE A 376 23.22 -1.19 -1.64
CA PHE A 376 22.12 -0.86 -0.71
C PHE A 376 22.23 -1.58 0.64
N LEU A 377 22.82 -2.78 0.66
CA LEU A 377 23.01 -3.54 1.91
C LEU A 377 24.28 -3.12 2.65
N VAL A 378 25.33 -2.74 1.92
CA VAL A 378 26.61 -2.27 2.47
C VAL A 378 26.98 -0.94 1.80
N PRO A 379 26.26 0.16 2.09
CA PRO A 379 26.53 1.45 1.47
C PRO A 379 27.91 2.00 1.85
N ALA A 380 28.66 2.46 0.84
CA ALA A 380 30.00 3.03 1.02
C ALA A 380 30.02 4.21 1.99
N GLU A 381 29.01 5.08 1.93
CA GLU A 381 28.87 6.22 2.84
C GLU A 381 28.86 5.80 4.32
N GLN A 382 28.32 4.61 4.62
CA GLN A 382 28.25 4.10 5.99
C GLN A 382 29.50 3.32 6.41
N TYR A 383 30.08 2.53 5.52
CA TYR A 383 31.07 1.52 5.89
C TYR A 383 32.48 1.79 5.39
N TRP A 384 32.69 2.67 4.39
CA TRP A 384 34.00 2.79 3.75
C TRP A 384 35.11 3.28 4.68
N GLU A 385 34.84 4.30 5.51
CA GLU A 385 35.87 4.92 6.36
C GLU A 385 36.36 3.99 7.47
N THR A 386 35.46 3.19 8.03
CA THR A 386 35.72 2.32 9.19
C THR A 386 35.96 0.86 8.81
N HIS A 387 35.42 0.42 7.67
CA HIS A 387 35.48 -0.96 7.19
C HIS A 387 35.87 -1.04 5.70
N PRO A 388 37.01 -0.48 5.27
CA PRO A 388 37.45 -0.57 3.87
C PRO A 388 37.65 -2.03 3.40
N GLU A 389 37.82 -2.98 4.31
CA GLU A 389 37.90 -4.42 4.05
C GLU A 389 36.59 -5.07 3.58
N TYR A 390 35.44 -4.37 3.69
CA TYR A 390 34.17 -4.81 3.12
C TYR A 390 34.12 -4.64 1.60
N PHE A 391 34.97 -3.76 1.08
CA PHE A 391 35.03 -3.38 -0.32
C PHE A 391 36.16 -4.11 -1.06
N PRO A 392 36.12 -4.20 -2.40
CA PRO A 392 36.99 -5.06 -3.17
C PRO A 392 38.43 -4.56 -3.14
N LEU A 393 39.37 -5.50 -3.09
CA LEU A 393 40.77 -5.23 -3.40
C LEU A 393 40.91 -5.24 -4.92
N VAL A 394 41.45 -4.19 -5.52
CA VAL A 394 41.64 -4.08 -6.97
C VAL A 394 43.02 -3.50 -7.22
N ARG A 395 43.87 -4.22 -7.95
CA ARG A 395 45.26 -3.80 -8.25
C ARG A 395 46.05 -3.40 -7.01
N GLY A 396 45.83 -4.13 -5.91
CA GLY A 396 46.53 -3.92 -4.64
C GLY A 396 45.96 -2.83 -3.73
N ALA A 397 44.88 -2.15 -4.11
CA ALA A 397 44.22 -1.13 -3.27
C ALA A 397 42.73 -1.42 -3.08
N ARG A 398 42.17 -1.10 -1.90
CA ARG A 398 40.72 -1.16 -1.69
C ARG A 398 40.04 0.00 -2.40
N THR A 399 38.85 -0.22 -2.95
CA THR A 399 38.05 0.83 -3.59
C THR A 399 36.57 0.63 -3.34
N HIS A 400 35.82 1.72 -3.18
CA HIS A 400 34.36 1.72 -3.05
C HIS A 400 33.64 2.30 -4.29
N LEU A 401 34.39 2.68 -5.33
CA LEU A 401 33.84 3.18 -6.60
C LEU A 401 34.54 2.55 -7.80
N HIS A 402 33.77 2.22 -8.83
CA HIS A 402 34.31 1.94 -10.15
C HIS A 402 34.82 3.20 -10.84
N SER A 403 35.56 3.03 -11.94
CA SER A 403 36.07 4.14 -12.76
C SER A 403 34.98 5.03 -13.36
N SER A 404 33.75 4.51 -13.50
CA SER A 404 32.59 5.28 -13.95
C SER A 404 32.03 6.24 -12.88
N GLY A 405 32.43 6.07 -11.62
CA GLY A 405 31.82 6.72 -10.46
C GLY A 405 30.64 5.95 -9.84
N ARG A 406 30.26 4.78 -10.37
CA ARG A 406 29.26 3.89 -9.74
C ARG A 406 29.82 3.20 -8.49
N PRO A 407 28.97 2.78 -7.53
CA PRO A 407 29.39 1.98 -6.38
C PRO A 407 30.16 0.74 -6.81
N ALA A 408 31.29 0.47 -6.15
CA ALA A 408 32.04 -0.77 -6.39
C ALA A 408 31.23 -1.98 -5.92
N GLU A 409 31.50 -3.13 -6.54
CA GLU A 409 31.17 -4.45 -5.98
C GLU A 409 31.66 -4.61 -4.53
N LEU A 410 31.30 -5.71 -3.85
CA LEU A 410 31.73 -6.00 -2.48
C LEU A 410 32.75 -7.13 -2.39
N CYS A 411 33.49 -7.17 -1.29
CA CYS A 411 34.35 -8.31 -0.93
C CYS A 411 33.48 -9.45 -0.36
N VAL A 412 32.84 -10.24 -1.23
CA VAL A 412 31.88 -11.30 -0.84
C VAL A 412 32.49 -12.44 -0.01
N SER A 413 33.82 -12.56 0.03
CA SER A 413 34.51 -13.52 0.91
C SER A 413 34.59 -13.05 2.37
N ASN A 414 34.38 -11.75 2.63
CA ASN A 414 34.44 -11.20 3.98
C ASN A 414 33.26 -11.73 4.83
N PRO A 415 33.51 -12.37 5.99
CA PRO A 415 32.44 -12.94 6.82
C PRO A 415 31.43 -11.90 7.31
N ASP A 416 31.85 -10.67 7.62
CA ASP A 416 30.95 -9.62 8.10
C ASP A 416 30.05 -9.08 6.99
N VAL A 417 30.54 -8.96 5.75
CA VAL A 417 29.71 -8.61 4.59
C VAL A 417 28.60 -9.65 4.40
N ARG A 418 28.93 -10.94 4.46
CA ARG A 418 27.93 -12.03 4.36
C ARG A 418 26.94 -12.01 5.51
N ARG A 419 27.40 -11.69 6.73
CA ARG A 419 26.55 -11.54 7.91
C ARG A 419 25.55 -10.38 7.72
N ILE A 420 26.01 -9.21 7.29
CA ILE A 420 25.17 -8.04 7.01
C ILE A 420 24.12 -8.36 5.95
N MET A 421 24.50 -9.04 4.86
CA MET A 421 23.56 -9.46 3.81
C MET A 421 22.49 -10.43 4.35
N ALA A 422 22.88 -11.40 5.16
CA ALA A 422 21.96 -12.35 5.77
C ALA A 422 21.01 -11.67 6.77
N GLU A 423 21.53 -10.78 7.62
CA GLU A 423 20.74 -9.97 8.55
C GLU A 423 19.77 -9.04 7.82
N GLY A 424 20.21 -8.42 6.70
CA GLY A 424 19.35 -7.62 5.85
C GLY A 424 18.19 -8.41 5.25
N ALA A 425 18.44 -9.65 4.80
CA ALA A 425 17.37 -10.53 4.31
C ALA A 425 16.38 -10.89 5.41
N LEU A 426 16.88 -11.22 6.62
CA LEU A 426 16.03 -11.55 7.77
C LEU A 426 15.17 -10.36 8.21
N ASP A 427 15.76 -9.18 8.31
CA ASP A 427 15.10 -7.92 8.66
C ASP A 427 14.06 -7.51 7.61
N TYR A 428 14.35 -7.76 6.32
CA TYR A 428 13.38 -7.57 5.24
C TYR A 428 12.16 -8.48 5.38
N PHE A 429 12.34 -9.80 5.45
CA PHE A 429 11.20 -10.73 5.54
C PHE A 429 10.42 -10.60 6.86
N ALA A 430 11.06 -10.14 7.94
CA ALA A 430 10.36 -9.77 9.16
C ALA A 430 9.48 -8.52 8.96
N GLY A 431 9.95 -7.55 8.18
CA GLY A 431 9.26 -6.32 7.77
C GLY A 431 8.13 -6.49 6.77
N HIS A 432 8.24 -7.49 5.90
CA HIS A 432 7.43 -7.62 4.70
C HIS A 432 6.81 -9.01 4.69
N PRO A 433 5.69 -9.23 5.40
CA PRO A 433 5.03 -10.54 5.48
C PRO A 433 4.54 -11.04 4.12
N ASP A 434 4.26 -10.13 3.18
CA ASP A 434 3.96 -10.41 1.77
C ASP A 434 5.23 -10.35 0.87
N GLY A 435 6.42 -10.34 1.48
CA GLY A 435 7.70 -10.37 0.79
C GLY A 435 7.90 -11.70 0.07
N MET A 436 7.88 -11.66 -1.26
CA MET A 436 8.06 -12.85 -2.10
C MET A 436 9.53 -13.11 -2.42
N ARG A 437 10.36 -12.06 -2.44
CA ARG A 437 11.71 -12.15 -2.97
C ARG A 437 12.66 -11.15 -2.31
N PHE A 438 13.82 -11.64 -1.88
CA PHE A 438 14.97 -10.83 -1.50
C PHE A 438 16.18 -11.32 -2.28
N CYS A 439 16.81 -10.44 -3.05
CA CYS A 439 17.99 -10.77 -3.84
C CYS A 439 19.25 -10.21 -3.20
N VAL A 440 20.31 -11.01 -3.26
CA VAL A 440 21.68 -10.61 -2.93
C VAL A 440 22.46 -10.65 -4.24
N ASN A 441 22.60 -9.50 -4.89
CA ASN A 441 23.07 -9.38 -6.26
C ASN A 441 24.12 -8.27 -6.40
N ALA A 442 25.10 -8.54 -7.24
CA ALA A 442 26.14 -7.61 -7.69
C ALA A 442 25.57 -6.29 -8.23
N ASP A 443 26.38 -5.23 -8.11
CA ASP A 443 26.05 -3.92 -8.66
C ASP A 443 26.21 -3.89 -10.19
N ASP A 444 25.67 -2.86 -10.85
CA ASP A 444 25.61 -2.80 -12.32
C ASP A 444 26.91 -2.28 -12.93
N GLU A 445 28.05 -2.93 -12.66
CA GLU A 445 29.31 -2.66 -13.37
C GLU A 445 30.37 -3.77 -13.22
N PRO A 446 30.60 -4.60 -14.25
CA PRO A 446 31.56 -5.71 -14.16
C PRO A 446 33.02 -5.29 -14.44
N SER A 447 33.37 -4.01 -14.25
CA SER A 447 34.71 -3.48 -14.61
C SER A 447 35.85 -4.16 -13.84
N TYR A 448 35.57 -4.70 -12.65
CA TYR A 448 36.48 -5.56 -11.88
C TYR A 448 35.69 -6.33 -10.80
N TRP A 449 36.32 -7.37 -10.26
CA TRP A 449 35.88 -8.07 -9.05
C TRP A 449 36.96 -7.97 -7.97
N CYS A 450 36.63 -8.38 -6.74
CA CYS A 450 37.60 -8.40 -5.65
C CYS A 450 38.74 -9.38 -5.92
N GLU A 451 39.98 -8.88 -5.95
CA GLU A 451 41.21 -9.60 -6.22
C GLU A 451 41.87 -10.18 -4.95
N CYS A 452 41.22 -10.08 -3.79
CA CYS A 452 41.78 -10.65 -2.56
C CYS A 452 41.87 -12.19 -2.68
N GLU A 453 42.82 -12.80 -1.97
CA GLU A 453 43.07 -14.24 -2.03
C GLU A 453 41.80 -15.06 -1.72
N ALA A 454 41.03 -14.63 -0.73
CA ALA A 454 39.81 -15.31 -0.32
C ALA A 454 38.68 -15.21 -1.36
N CYS A 455 38.51 -14.07 -2.06
CA CYS A 455 37.54 -13.97 -3.16
C CYS A 455 37.98 -14.79 -4.38
N ARG A 456 39.27 -14.73 -4.74
CA ARG A 456 39.83 -15.54 -5.84
C ARG A 456 39.68 -17.04 -5.61
N ALA A 457 39.70 -17.47 -4.34
CA ALA A 457 39.46 -18.87 -3.98
C ALA A 457 37.98 -19.31 -4.14
N LEU A 458 37.04 -18.37 -4.28
CA LEU A 458 35.62 -18.67 -4.55
C LEU A 458 35.33 -18.85 -6.04
N ASP A 459 36.13 -18.27 -6.93
CA ASP A 459 35.99 -18.45 -8.36
C ASP A 459 36.28 -19.91 -8.72
N THR A 460 35.40 -20.51 -9.53
CA THR A 460 35.70 -21.80 -10.12
C THR A 460 36.83 -21.64 -11.12
N VAL A 461 37.84 -22.49 -11.04
CA VAL A 461 38.88 -22.59 -12.07
C VAL A 461 38.19 -23.03 -13.37
N GLU A 462 38.07 -22.13 -14.34
CA GLU A 462 37.66 -22.48 -15.72
C GLU A 462 38.79 -23.18 -16.47
#